data_AF-A0A7C6JD73-F1
#
_entry.id   AF-A0A7C6JD73-F1
#
_cell.length_a   1.000
_cell.length_b   1.000
_cell.length_c   1.000
_cell.angle_alpha   90.00
_cell.angle_beta   90.00
_cell.angle_gamma   90.00
#
_symmetry.space_group_name_H-M   'P 1'
#
loop_
_entity.id
_entity.type
_entity.pdbx_description
1 polymer ?
#
loop_
_entity_poly.entity_id
_entity_poly.type
_entity_poly.pdbx_seq_one_letter_code
_entity_poly.pdbx_strand_id
1 'polypeptide(L)' 'MLKNIGDFLASGTPAEIKESVRRNCDIFMKDGGFVFNQVHNIVDGVPPENIIAMYDAVNTF' A
#
# COMPACT_ATOMS: atom_id res chain seq x y z
N MET A 1 7.98 15.71 9.74
CA MET A 1 7.02 15.87 8.63
C MET A 1 5.94 14.82 8.82
N LEU A 2 4.67 15.23 8.87
CA LEU A 2 3.57 14.26 8.95
C LEU A 2 3.50 13.53 7.60
N LYS A 3 3.59 12.20 7.61
CA LYS A 3 3.42 11.37 6.40
C LYS A 3 1.97 11.58 5.95
N ASN A 4 1.76 12.30 4.86
CA ASN A 4 0.41 12.52 4.33
C ASN A 4 -0.01 11.29 3.53
N ILE A 5 -1.29 10.93 3.58
CA ILE A 5 -1.83 9.75 2.87
C ILE A 5 -1.48 9.73 1.37
N GLY A 6 -1.32 10.91 0.76
CA GLY A 6 -0.97 11.04 -0.66
C GLY A 6 0.48 10.73 -1.02
N ASP A 7 1.43 10.75 -0.06
CA ASP A 7 2.86 10.54 -0.34
C ASP A 7 3.44 9.25 0.24
N PHE A 8 2.61 8.42 0.89
CA PHE A 8 3.11 7.31 1.69
C PHE A 8 3.94 6.28 0.89
N LEU A 9 3.54 6.00 -0.35
CA LEU A 9 4.34 5.14 -1.24
C LEU A 9 5.72 5.73 -1.58
N ALA A 10 5.87 7.05 -1.58
CA ALA A 10 7.14 7.72 -1.84
C ALA A 10 7.99 7.90 -0.57
N SER A 11 7.36 8.07 0.60
CA SER A 11 8.04 8.45 1.85
C SER A 11 8.23 7.30 2.85
N GLY A 12 7.51 6.19 2.69
CA GLY A 12 7.57 5.03 3.57
C GLY A 12 8.71 4.07 3.25
N THR A 13 9.09 3.25 4.23
CA THR A 13 9.96 2.09 3.98
C THR A 13 9.15 0.89 3.47
N PRO A 14 9.76 -0.07 2.75
CA PRO A 14 9.05 -1.28 2.30
C PRO A 14 8.32 -2.03 3.42
N ALA A 15 8.87 -2.06 4.63
CA ALA A 15 8.24 -2.69 5.79
C ALA A 15 6.97 -1.94 6.23
N GLU A 16 7.02 -0.60 6.28
CA GLU A 16 5.87 0.24 6.60
C GLU A 16 4.78 0.14 5.52
N ILE A 17 5.16 0.05 4.24
CA ILE A 17 4.21 -0.19 3.13
C ILE A 17 3.49 -1.52 3.34
N LYS A 18 4.23 -2.62 3.57
CA LYS A 18 3.65 -3.95 3.79
C LYS A 18 2.67 -3.94 4.97
N GLU A 19 3.03 -3.31 6.07
CA GLU A 19 2.17 -3.21 7.26
C GLU A 19 0.90 -2.41 6.99
N SER A 20 1.01 -1.25 6.33
CA SER A 20 -0.15 -0.43 6.00
C SER A 20 -1.13 -1.15 5.07
N VAL A 21 -0.61 -1.84 4.06
CA VAL A 21 -1.42 -2.62 3.11
C VAL A 21 -2.13 -3.77 3.81
N ARG A 22 -1.44 -4.54 4.66
CA ARG A 22 -2.05 -5.63 5.44
C ARG A 22 -3.19 -5.13 6.31
N ARG A 23 -2.93 -4.08 7.09
CA ARG A 23 -3.95 -3.45 7.93
C ARG A 23 -5.18 -3.02 7.15
N ASN A 24 -5.00 -2.45 5.95
CA ASN A 24 -6.14 -2.06 5.11
C ASN A 24 -6.88 -3.29 4.57
N CYS A 25 -6.18 -4.32 4.10
CA CYS A 25 -6.81 -5.55 3.62
C CYS A 25 -7.58 -6.28 4.73
N ASP A 26 -7.05 -6.35 5.96
CA ASP A 26 -7.75 -6.91 7.13
C ASP A 26 -9.08 -6.21 7.43
N ILE A 27 -9.18 -4.91 7.12
CA ILE A 27 -10.37 -4.10 7.33
C ILE A 27 -11.37 -4.28 6.18
N PHE A 28 -10.91 -4.18 4.93
CA PHE A 28 -11.77 -4.06 3.75
C PHE A 28 -12.05 -5.38 3.04
N MET A 29 -11.14 -6.34 3.07
CA MET A 29 -11.23 -7.61 2.34
C MET A 29 -11.92 -8.71 3.17
N LYS A 30 -12.98 -8.35 3.91
CA LYS A 30 -13.76 -9.33 4.69
C LYS A 30 -14.76 -10.02 3.77
N ASP A 31 -14.74 -11.34 3.77
CA ASP A 31 -15.71 -12.19 3.05
C ASP A 31 -15.72 -12.03 1.51
N GLY A 32 -14.64 -11.49 0.94
CA GLY A 32 -14.48 -11.27 -0.50
C GLY A 32 -15.13 -9.98 -1.01
N GLY A 33 -15.36 -9.88 -2.33
CA GLY A 33 -15.99 -8.71 -2.96
C GLY A 33 -15.15 -7.42 -2.99
N PHE A 34 -13.88 -7.49 -2.56
CA PHE A 34 -12.94 -6.37 -2.55
C PHE A 34 -11.91 -6.50 -3.67
N VAL A 35 -11.74 -5.42 -4.46
CA VAL A 35 -10.70 -5.32 -5.48
C VAL A 35 -9.67 -4.30 -4.98
N PHE A 36 -8.45 -4.77 -4.71
CA PHE A 36 -7.38 -3.90 -4.24
C PHE A 36 -6.92 -2.94 -5.35
N ASN A 37 -6.88 -1.65 -5.02
CA ASN A 37 -6.26 -0.61 -5.85
C ASN A 37 -5.85 0.58 -4.98
N GLN A 38 -4.87 1.36 -5.43
CA GLN A 38 -4.54 2.64 -4.82
C GLN A 38 -5.63 3.70 -5.05
N VAL A 39 -5.81 4.60 -4.07
CA VAL A 39 -6.79 5.70 -4.14
C VAL A 39 -6.37 6.83 -5.10
N HIS A 40 -5.08 6.91 -5.43
CA HIS A 40 -4.49 7.84 -6.39
C HIS A 40 -3.40 7.15 -7.21
N ASN A 41 -3.06 7.70 -8.37
CA ASN A 41 -2.05 7.13 -9.26
C ASN A 41 -0.66 7.09 -8.61
N ILE A 42 0.15 6.12 -9.04
CA ILE A 42 1.60 6.16 -8.82
C ILE A 42 2.16 7.30 -9.66
N VAL A 43 2.89 8.20 -9.01
CA VAL A 43 3.51 9.39 -9.62
C VAL A 43 5.04 9.30 -9.52
N ASP A 44 5.73 10.29 -10.06
CA ASP A 44 7.20 10.37 -9.97
C ASP A 44 7.71 10.34 -8.53
N GLY A 45 8.90 9.79 -8.33
CA GLY A 45 9.56 9.71 -7.02
C GLY A 45 9.13 8.55 -6.13
N VAL A 46 8.22 7.67 -6.57
CA VAL A 46 7.91 6.42 -5.84
C VAL A 46 9.00 5.37 -6.10
N PRO A 47 9.71 4.90 -5.06
CA PRO A 47 10.71 3.85 -5.21
C PRO A 47 10.07 2.54 -5.70
N PRO A 48 10.63 1.85 -6.71
CA PRO A 48 10.08 0.58 -7.21
C PRO A 48 9.90 -0.48 -6.13
N GLU A 49 10.80 -0.56 -5.16
CA GLU A 49 10.73 -1.49 -4.02
C GLU A 49 9.47 -1.27 -3.16
N ASN A 50 8.97 -0.04 -3.07
CA ASN A 50 7.74 0.25 -2.35
C ASN A 50 6.50 -0.21 -3.13
N ILE A 51 6.54 -0.15 -4.46
CA ILE A 51 5.47 -0.69 -5.33
C ILE A 51 5.43 -2.22 -5.20
N ILE A 52 6.60 -2.87 -5.26
CA ILE A 52 6.71 -4.32 -5.05
C ILE A 52 6.24 -4.69 -3.64
N ALA A 53 6.65 -3.95 -2.62
CA ALA A 53 6.23 -4.18 -1.25
C ALA A 53 4.70 -4.09 -1.06
N MET A 54 4.05 -3.14 -1.75
CA MET A 54 2.60 -3.01 -1.76
C MET A 54 1.94 -4.26 -2.35
N TYR A 55 2.33 -4.68 -3.56
CA TYR A 55 1.73 -5.84 -4.22
C TYR A 55 2.06 -7.16 -3.51
N ASP A 56 3.28 -7.33 -2.99
CA ASP A 56 3.68 -8.46 -2.16
C ASP A 56 2.74 -8.64 -0.97
N ALA A 57 2.36 -7.55 -0.29
CA ALA A 57 1.49 -7.60 0.88
C ALA A 57 0.04 -7.95 0.53
N VAL A 58 -0.47 -7.49 -0.62
CA VAL A 58 -1.82 -7.86 -1.07
C VAL A 58 -1.88 -9.34 -1.45
N ASN A 59 -0.85 -9.86 -2.13
CA ASN A 59 -0.80 -11.26 -2.58
C ASN A 59 -0.69 -12.29 -1.44
N THR A 60 -0.69 -11.86 -0.17
CA THR A 60 -0.79 -12.77 0.99
C THR A 60 -2.22 -12.95 1.53
N PHE A 61 -3.22 -12.31 0.92
CA PHE A 61 -4.65 -12.44 1.25
C PHE A 61 -5.37 -13.28 0.18
#